data_AF-A0A938R837-F1
#
_entry.id   AF-A0A938R837-F1
#
_cell.length_a   1.000
_cell.length_b   1.000
_cell.length_c   1.000
_cell.angle_alpha   90.00
_cell.angle_beta   90.00
_cell.angle_gamma   90.00
#
_symmetry.space_group_name_H-M   'P 1'
#
loop_
_entity.id
_entity.type
_entity.pdbx_description
1 polymer ?
#
loop_
_entity_poly.entity_id
_entity_poly.type
_entity_poly.pdbx_seq_one_letter_code
_entity_poly.pdbx_strand_id
1 'polypeptide(L)' 'MVVHSSNRSRTPRMNQVGVKPGLQKSRMLETARRLFWEKGYNATSMRDIAVSYGCRPANIYNFFS' A
#
# COMPACT_ATOMS: atom_id res chain seq x y z
N MET A 1 -17.09 -46.38 14.13
CA MET A 1 -16.00 -45.97 13.22
C MET A 1 -16.30 -44.57 12.71
N VAL A 2 -15.38 -43.65 13.00
CA VAL A 2 -15.05 -42.37 12.35
C VAL A 2 -16.15 -41.35 12.00
N VAL A 3 -16.10 -40.27 12.77
CA VAL A 3 -16.58 -38.91 12.45
C VAL A 3 -15.97 -38.43 11.12
N HIS A 4 -16.77 -37.83 10.24
CA HIS A 4 -16.25 -37.04 9.12
C HIS A 4 -16.76 -35.61 9.24
N SER A 5 -16.11 -34.89 10.15
CA SER A 5 -16.13 -33.43 10.21
C SER A 5 -15.60 -32.87 8.88
N SER A 6 -16.48 -32.23 8.12
CA SER A 6 -16.11 -31.47 6.93
C SER A 6 -15.24 -30.27 7.32
N ASN A 7 -13.92 -30.50 7.30
CA ASN A 7 -12.88 -29.49 7.47
C ASN A 7 -12.93 -28.55 6.26
N ARG A 8 -13.76 -27.49 6.33
CA ARG A 8 -13.75 -26.40 5.36
C ARG A 8 -12.34 -25.82 5.31
N SER A 9 -11.72 -26.01 4.15
CA SER A 9 -10.45 -25.51 3.67
C SER A 9 -10.03 -24.22 4.38
N ARG A 10 -9.09 -24.34 5.32
CA ARG A 10 -8.27 -23.23 5.79
C ARG A 10 -7.40 -22.82 4.60
N THR A 11 -7.85 -21.83 3.84
CA THR A 11 -6.96 -21.13 2.91
C THR A 11 -5.80 -20.57 3.72
N PRO A 12 -4.54 -20.76 3.28
CA PRO A 12 -3.42 -20.12 3.94
C PRO A 12 -3.60 -18.62 3.73
N ARG A 13 -3.98 -17.89 4.79
CA ARG A 13 -3.95 -16.43 4.80
C ARG A 13 -2.48 -16.03 4.65
N MET A 14 -2.09 -15.79 3.40
CA MET A 14 -0.76 -15.40 3.01
C MET A 14 -0.36 -14.18 3.85
N ASN A 15 0.54 -14.44 4.78
CA ASN A 15 1.50 -13.55 5.41
C ASN A 15 1.25 -12.05 5.13
N GLN A 16 0.33 -11.45 5.89
CA GLN A 16 0.29 -10.00 6.03
C GLN A 16 1.51 -9.61 6.87
N VAL A 17 2.67 -9.52 6.21
CA VAL A 17 3.85 -8.88 6.77
C VAL A 17 3.38 -7.48 7.15
N GLY A 18 3.20 -7.24 8.45
CA GLY A 18 2.73 -5.96 8.97
C GLY A 18 3.79 -4.92 8.66
N VAL A 19 3.75 -4.35 7.46
CA VAL A 19 4.59 -3.21 7.10
C VAL A 19 4.15 -2.10 8.03
N LYS A 20 4.98 -1.80 9.02
CA LYS A 20 4.71 -0.78 10.03
C LYS A 20 4.20 0.48 9.30
N PRO A 21 3.04 1.04 9.67
CA PRO A 21 2.44 2.16 8.94
C PRO A 21 3.40 3.35 8.77
N GLY A 22 4.30 3.57 9.72
CA GLY A 22 5.38 4.56 9.62
C GLY A 22 6.37 4.29 8.46
N LEU A 23 6.74 3.05 8.19
CA LEU A 23 7.67 2.70 7.11
C LEU A 23 7.03 2.92 5.72
N GLN A 24 5.73 2.64 5.59
CA GLN A 24 4.98 2.92 4.37
C GLN A 24 4.90 4.42 4.10
N LYS A 25 4.61 5.21 5.15
CA LYS A 25 4.58 6.68 5.04
C LYS A 25 5.93 7.24 4.60
N SER A 26 7.04 6.77 5.17
CA SER A 26 8.38 7.23 4.79
C SER A 26 8.72 6.92 3.34
N ARG A 27 8.44 5.70 2.84
CA ARG A 27 8.70 5.38 1.44
C ARG A 27 7.83 6.19 0.48
N MET A 28 6.59 6.47 0.85
CA MET A 28 5.69 7.28 0.04
C MET A 28 6.15 8.74 -0.02
N LEU A 29 6.63 9.29 1.10
CA LEU A 29 7.26 10.62 1.15
C LEU A 29 8.51 10.69 0.28
N GLU A 30 9.36 9.67 0.28
CA GLU A 30 10.55 9.62 -0.56
C GLU A 30 10.18 9.60 -2.06
N THR A 31 9.14 8.84 -2.42
CA THR A 31 8.59 8.80 -3.78
C THR A 31 8.04 10.17 -4.20
N ALA A 32 7.28 10.82 -3.31
CA ALA A 32 6.74 12.16 -3.54
C ALA A 32 7.87 13.19 -3.71
N ARG A 33 8.90 13.19 -2.85
CA ARG A 33 10.05 14.10 -2.97
C ARG A 33 10.71 13.99 -4.34
N ARG A 34 10.87 12.76 -4.83
CA ARG A 34 11.53 12.47 -6.09
C ARG A 34 10.69 13.00 -7.27
N LEU A 35 9.39 12.74 -7.25
CA LEU A 35 8.47 13.28 -8.25
C LEU A 35 8.45 14.81 -8.26
N PHE A 36 8.41 15.45 -7.09
CA PHE A 36 8.49 16.90 -7.00
C PHE A 36 9.81 17.45 -7.55
N TRP A 37 10.92 16.75 -7.34
CA TRP A 37 12.21 17.14 -7.91
C TRP A 37 12.25 17.00 -9.44
N GLU A 38 11.72 15.90 -9.97
CA GLU A 38 11.78 15.59 -11.41
C GLU A 38 10.76 16.36 -12.25
N LYS A 39 9.53 16.54 -11.74
CA LYS A 39 8.41 17.17 -12.47
C LYS A 39 8.07 18.58 -11.99
N GLY A 40 8.52 18.96 -10.79
CA GLY A 40 8.06 20.19 -10.12
C GLY A 40 6.71 20.02 -9.41
N TYR A 41 6.37 21.01 -8.58
CA TYR A 41 5.17 20.97 -7.73
C TYR A 41 3.85 21.02 -8.51
N ASN A 42 3.76 21.84 -9.56
CA ASN A 42 2.51 22.02 -10.32
C ASN A 42 2.16 20.81 -11.22
N ALA A 43 3.17 20.07 -11.70
CA ALA A 43 2.96 18.94 -12.60
C ALA A 43 2.83 17.59 -11.87
N THR A 44 3.01 17.57 -10.54
CA THR A 44 2.93 16.36 -9.73
C THR A 44 1.59 16.30 -9.00
N SER A 45 0.72 15.36 -9.38
CA SER A 45 -0.55 15.14 -8.68
C SER A 45 -0.46 14.03 -7.64
N MET A 46 -1.38 14.02 -6.66
CA MET A 46 -1.53 12.89 -5.72
C MET A 46 -1.75 11.55 -6.45
N ARG A 47 -2.41 11.57 -7.61
CA ARG A 47 -2.54 10.40 -8.48
C ARG A 47 -1.19 9.92 -9.02
N ASP A 48 -0.31 10.82 -9.48
CA ASP A 48 1.03 10.46 -9.96
C ASP A 48 1.86 9.79 -8.85
N ILE A 49 1.79 10.33 -7.63
CA ILE A 49 2.50 9.77 -6.47
C ILE A 49 1.96 8.37 -6.16
N ALA A 50 0.63 8.18 -6.17
CA ALA A 50 0.02 6.88 -5.91
C ALA A 50 0.41 5.84 -6.97
N VAL A 51 0.35 6.22 -8.26
CA VAL A 51 0.71 5.35 -9.38
C VAL A 51 2.19 4.98 -9.32
N SER A 52 3.06 5.94 -9.04
CA SER A 52 4.51 5.71 -8.90
C SER A 52 4.85 4.83 -7.69
N TYR A 53 4.12 4.97 -6.58
CA TYR A 53 4.26 4.13 -5.39
C TYR A 53 3.60 2.74 -5.55
N GLY A 54 2.78 2.52 -6.58
CA GLY A 54 2.06 1.27 -6.79
C GLY A 54 0.83 1.09 -5.89
N CYS A 55 0.24 2.18 -5.38
CA CYS A 55 -0.98 2.15 -4.60
C CYS A 55 -2.18 2.73 -5.34
N ARG A 56 -3.38 2.32 -4.92
CA ARG A 56 -4.63 2.88 -5.45
C ARG A 56 -4.72 4.36 -5.06
N PRO A 57 -5.10 5.29 -5.97
CA PRO A 57 -5.19 6.71 -5.66
C PRO A 57 -6.08 7.03 -4.45
N ALA A 58 -7.17 6.28 -4.28
CA ALA A 58 -8.07 6.41 -3.13
C ALA A 58 -7.38 6.14 -1.78
N ASN A 59 -6.35 5.29 -1.76
CA ASN A 59 -5.64 4.96 -0.54
C ASN A 59 -4.66 6.05 -0.13
N ILE A 60 -4.23 6.93 -1.04
CA ILE A 60 -3.19 7.92 -0.78
C ILE A 60 -3.60 8.91 0.32
N TYR A 61 -4.89 9.28 0.36
CA TYR A 61 -5.43 10.20 1.36
C TYR A 61 -5.34 9.66 2.80
N ASN A 62 -5.32 8.34 2.98
CA ASN A 62 -5.17 7.73 4.31
C ASN A 62 -3.77 7.92 4.91
N PHE A 63 -2.76 8.21 4.09
CA PHE A 63 -1.37 8.35 4.56
C PHE A 63 -0.98 9.79 4.92
N PHE A 64 -1.71 10.77 4.39
CA PHE A 64 -1.46 12.21 4.58
C PHE A 64 -2.40 12.87 5.61
N SER A 65 -3.20 12.07 6.31
CA SER A 65 -3.98 12.53 7.48
C SER A 65 -3.11 12.70 8.73
#